data_AF-A0A7S0KVB8-F1
#
_entry.id   AF-A0A7S0KVB8-F1
#
_cell.length_a   1.000
_cell.length_b   1.000
_cell.length_c   1.000
_cell.angle_alpha   90.00
_cell.angle_beta   90.00
_cell.angle_gamma   90.00
#
_symmetry.space_group_name_H-M   'P 1'
#
loop_
_entity.id
_entity.type
_entity.pdbx_description
1 polymer ?
#
loop_
_entity_poly.entity_id
_entity_poly.type
_entity_poly.pdbx_seq_one_letter_code
_entity_poly.pdbx_strand_id
1 'polypeptide(L)'
;AHAAMPFEQEGRVYNETPLAIAGTSGASAAPVLPLPQLQSLVDPKALAAARNTRIRGGQLSNPTKLHVVVDTREFMSSLPSILHQSGFKVMPCTLEVGDYVLSPSMCVERKSLPDLIESLRNGRLVTQMQNMCRHYKIPILLIEFERDKAFGIQNPADVPKDLNFNTTQGRLAMLIWRFPKMRLMWSRSLHMTARMFADWKYAEEEPTVEAASKVGVPQGAEAGERNSVNQPAIDMLRRLPGITDSNYRRVLDAPDVVCLADLAELTMERMQEILGDPRQGRTLYEFLHAQYPVHM
;
A
#
# COMPACT_ATOMS: atom_id res chain seq x y z
N ALA A 1 -3.92 67.98 -31.25
CA ALA A 1 -2.87 68.35 -30.27
C ALA A 1 -2.79 67.20 -29.27
N HIS A 2 -1.85 66.29 -29.46
CA HIS A 2 -0.48 66.34 -28.89
C HIS A 2 -0.54 66.09 -27.36
N ALA A 3 0.25 65.19 -26.76
CA ALA A 3 1.42 64.47 -27.24
C ALA A 3 1.74 63.28 -26.30
N ALA A 4 2.55 62.37 -26.83
CA ALA A 4 3.13 61.19 -26.21
C ALA A 4 4.50 61.50 -25.54
N MET A 5 4.89 60.61 -24.59
CA MET A 5 6.27 60.23 -24.18
C MET A 5 7.12 61.31 -23.46
N PRO A 6 8.17 60.99 -22.67
CA PRO A 6 9.15 59.86 -22.77
C PRO A 6 9.38 59.09 -21.45
N PHE A 7 9.94 57.88 -21.35
CA PHE A 7 11.17 57.22 -21.85
C PHE A 7 12.47 57.86 -21.37
N GLU A 8 12.94 57.47 -20.18
CA GLU A 8 14.33 57.67 -19.75
C GLU A 8 15.01 56.34 -19.44
N GLN A 9 16.17 56.18 -20.07
CA GLN A 9 17.14 55.11 -19.96
C GLN A 9 18.12 55.47 -18.84
N GLU A 10 18.43 54.53 -17.94
CA GLU A 10 19.69 54.56 -17.20
C GLU A 10 20.56 53.37 -17.62
N GLY A 11 21.64 53.70 -18.30
CA GLY A 11 22.65 52.77 -18.78
C GLY A 11 23.59 52.32 -17.66
N ARG A 12 23.88 51.02 -17.63
CA ARG A 12 25.10 50.48 -17.01
C ARG A 12 26.12 50.16 -18.09
N VAL A 13 27.22 50.89 -18.00
CA VAL A 13 28.45 50.75 -18.79
C VAL A 13 29.09 49.39 -18.52
N TYR A 14 29.34 48.61 -19.57
CA TYR A 14 30.35 47.55 -19.55
C TYR A 14 31.40 47.90 -20.60
N ASN A 15 32.64 48.07 -20.13
CA ASN A 15 33.81 48.30 -20.97
C ASN A 15 34.06 47.11 -21.89
N GLU A 16 34.17 47.38 -23.19
CA GLU A 16 34.79 46.49 -24.16
C GLU A 16 36.31 46.68 -24.15
N THR A 17 37.05 45.58 -24.19
CA THR A 17 38.36 45.55 -24.84
C THR A 17 38.53 44.17 -25.47
N PRO A 18 38.80 44.07 -26.79
CA PRO A 18 38.73 42.82 -27.55
C PRO A 18 40.10 42.14 -27.65
N LEU A 19 40.12 40.85 -28.02
CA LEU A 19 41.18 40.03 -28.67
C LEU A 19 40.90 38.54 -28.35
N ALA A 20 41.03 37.53 -29.19
CA ALA A 20 41.47 37.39 -30.57
C ALA A 20 40.90 36.07 -31.12
N ILE A 21 40.69 36.01 -32.44
CA ILE A 21 40.36 34.80 -33.19
C ILE A 21 41.65 34.00 -33.39
N ALA A 22 41.67 32.73 -32.93
CA ALA A 22 42.59 31.71 -33.43
C ALA A 22 41.92 30.34 -33.28
N GLY A 23 41.49 29.77 -34.41
CA GLY A 23 41.04 28.38 -34.47
C GLY A 23 42.24 27.44 -34.44
N THR A 24 42.11 26.34 -33.70
CA THR A 24 42.68 25.04 -34.06
C THR A 24 41.79 23.92 -33.51
N SER A 25 41.61 22.93 -34.37
CA SER A 25 41.00 21.62 -34.20
C SER A 25 41.04 20.99 -32.80
N GLY A 26 39.89 20.50 -32.35
CA GLY A 26 39.78 19.55 -31.25
C GLY A 26 38.35 19.08 -31.06
N ALA A 27 38.06 17.82 -31.39
CA ALA A 27 36.81 17.18 -31.02
C ALA A 27 36.62 17.27 -29.50
N SER A 28 35.52 17.87 -29.05
CA SER A 28 35.13 17.84 -27.64
C SER A 28 33.64 17.57 -27.57
N ALA A 29 33.30 16.32 -27.31
CA ALA A 29 32.01 15.96 -26.75
C ALA A 29 31.76 16.84 -25.51
N ALA A 30 30.58 17.46 -25.44
CA ALA A 30 30.18 18.19 -24.25
C ALA A 30 30.26 17.26 -23.02
N PRO A 31 30.78 17.71 -21.87
CA PRO A 31 30.77 16.89 -20.67
C PRO A 31 29.32 16.76 -20.21
N VAL A 32 28.72 15.60 -20.47
CA VAL A 32 27.48 15.20 -19.80
C VAL A 32 27.83 15.13 -18.32
N LEU A 33 27.32 16.08 -17.53
CA LEU A 33 27.37 16.01 -16.08
C LEU A 33 26.86 14.63 -15.66
N PRO A 34 27.63 13.81 -14.93
CA PRO A 34 27.14 12.53 -14.46
C PRO A 34 25.96 12.80 -13.52
N LEU A 35 24.77 12.35 -13.93
CA LEU A 35 23.59 12.33 -13.07
C LEU A 35 23.97 11.58 -11.77
N PRO A 36 23.75 12.14 -10.57
CA PRO A 36 24.09 11.50 -9.29
C PRO A 36 23.29 10.23 -8.96
N GLN A 37 22.61 9.62 -9.93
CA GLN A 37 21.51 8.68 -9.72
C GLN A 37 21.92 7.20 -9.63
N LEU A 38 23.22 6.90 -9.54
CA LEU A 38 23.73 5.53 -9.57
C LEU A 38 24.60 5.15 -8.36
N GLN A 39 24.59 5.95 -7.31
CA GLN A 39 25.25 5.58 -6.07
C GLN A 39 24.30 4.73 -5.23
N SER A 40 24.75 3.55 -4.82
CA SER A 40 24.07 2.74 -3.82
C SER A 40 23.84 3.60 -2.59
N LEU A 41 22.64 3.54 -2.00
CA LEU A 41 22.30 4.27 -0.76
C LEU A 41 23.22 3.87 0.42
N VAL A 42 23.96 2.78 0.25
CA VAL A 42 25.02 2.30 1.14
C VAL A 42 26.35 2.40 0.40
N ASP A 43 27.32 3.16 0.94
CA ASP A 43 28.66 3.25 0.37
C ASP A 43 29.44 1.93 0.59
N PRO A 44 29.80 1.17 -0.47
CA PRO A 44 30.53 -0.08 -0.31
C PRO A 44 31.95 0.14 0.26
N LYS A 45 32.54 1.33 0.06
CA LYS A 45 33.84 1.70 0.64
C LYS A 45 33.76 2.03 2.13
N ALA A 46 32.67 2.65 2.60
CA ALA A 46 32.44 2.85 4.02
C ALA A 46 32.26 1.50 4.76
N LEU A 47 31.56 0.55 4.12
CA LEU A 47 31.40 -0.82 4.60
C LEU A 47 32.73 -1.61 4.63
N ALA A 48 33.61 -1.40 3.64
CA ALA A 48 34.94 -2.02 3.58
C ALA A 48 35.95 -1.38 4.56
N ALA A 49 35.86 -0.07 4.79
CA ALA A 49 36.67 0.63 5.79
C ALA A 49 36.33 0.18 7.22
N ALA A 50 35.04 -0.07 7.51
CA ALA A 50 34.58 -0.66 8.77
C ALA A 50 35.05 -2.12 9.00
N ARG A 51 35.44 -2.85 7.94
CA ARG A 51 35.97 -4.22 8.03
C ARG A 51 37.40 -4.30 8.57
N ASN A 52 38.17 -3.21 8.55
CA ASN A 52 39.62 -3.25 8.76
C ASN A 52 40.13 -2.72 10.11
N THR A 53 39.27 -2.32 11.05
CA THR A 53 39.70 -2.00 12.41
C THR A 53 39.60 -3.23 13.33
N ARG A 54 40.60 -4.11 13.22
CA ARG A 54 40.96 -4.97 14.36
C ARG A 54 41.63 -4.09 15.41
N ILE A 55 41.05 -4.00 16.61
CA ILE A 55 41.71 -4.19 17.93
C ILE A 55 40.74 -3.76 19.06
N ARG A 56 40.46 -4.71 19.96
CA ARG A 56 39.90 -4.61 21.33
C ARG A 56 38.42 -4.27 21.53
N GLY A 57 37.67 -5.30 21.98
CA GLY A 57 36.72 -5.21 23.10
C GLY A 57 35.35 -4.59 22.83
N GLY A 58 34.33 -5.44 22.70
CA GLY A 58 32.92 -5.05 22.69
C GLY A 58 32.26 -5.23 21.33
N GLN A 59 31.37 -6.21 21.21
CA GLN A 59 30.55 -6.42 20.02
C GLN A 59 29.72 -5.16 19.72
N LEU A 60 30.09 -4.43 18.66
CA LEU A 60 29.16 -3.60 17.92
C LEU A 60 28.80 -4.38 16.66
N SER A 61 27.65 -5.05 16.71
CA SER A 61 27.03 -5.70 15.55
C SER A 61 26.84 -4.67 14.43
N ASN A 62 27.36 -4.96 13.23
CA ASN A 62 27.07 -4.22 12.00
C ASN A 62 25.57 -3.89 11.87
N PRO A 63 25.14 -2.61 11.89
CA PRO A 63 23.81 -2.23 11.42
C PRO A 63 23.97 -1.82 9.94
N THR A 64 23.22 -2.27 8.95
CA THR A 64 21.78 -2.51 8.85
C THR A 64 21.55 -3.38 7.62
N LYS A 65 21.09 -4.62 7.77
CA LYS A 65 20.66 -5.41 6.61
C LYS A 65 19.24 -4.99 6.26
N LEU A 66 19.06 -4.07 5.31
CA LEU A 66 17.74 -3.65 4.87
C LEU A 66 16.99 -4.83 4.24
N HIS A 67 16.13 -5.53 4.98
CA HIS A 67 15.33 -6.63 4.43
C HIS A 67 13.94 -6.17 3.97
N VAL A 68 13.42 -6.73 2.88
CA VAL A 68 12.03 -6.46 2.49
C VAL A 68 11.40 -7.77 2.07
N VAL A 69 10.25 -8.09 2.66
CA VAL A 69 9.44 -9.22 2.17
C VAL A 69 8.54 -8.67 1.06
N VAL A 70 8.55 -9.33 -0.08
CA VAL A 70 7.83 -8.89 -1.28
C VAL A 70 6.89 -10.00 -1.72
N ASP A 71 5.64 -9.62 -2.00
CA ASP A 71 4.66 -10.53 -2.57
C ASP A 71 5.15 -11.08 -3.91
N THR A 72 5.03 -12.38 -4.13
CA THR A 72 5.50 -13.04 -5.37
C THR A 72 4.84 -12.49 -6.63
N ARG A 73 3.59 -12.01 -6.56
CA ARG A 73 2.87 -11.40 -7.70
C ARG A 73 3.50 -10.07 -8.11
N GLU A 74 4.13 -9.39 -7.16
CA GLU A 74 4.70 -8.07 -7.35
C GLU A 74 6.08 -8.09 -8.03
N PHE A 75 6.68 -9.27 -8.21
CA PHE A 75 7.89 -9.47 -9.02
C PHE A 75 7.68 -9.21 -10.52
N MET A 76 6.42 -9.09 -10.97
CA MET A 76 6.12 -8.61 -12.33
C MET A 76 6.36 -7.10 -12.49
N SER A 77 6.57 -6.38 -11.40
CA SER A 77 6.87 -4.94 -11.40
C SER A 77 8.38 -4.65 -11.37
N SER A 78 8.75 -3.41 -11.67
CA SER A 78 10.15 -2.96 -11.69
C SER A 78 10.72 -2.61 -10.30
N LEU A 79 9.88 -2.46 -9.27
CA LEU A 79 10.32 -2.00 -7.95
C LEU A 79 11.21 -3.02 -7.20
N PRO A 80 10.91 -4.33 -7.16
CA PRO A 80 11.75 -5.31 -6.48
C PRO A 80 13.19 -5.33 -7.00
N SER A 81 13.37 -5.20 -8.33
CA SER A 81 14.68 -5.10 -8.97
C SER A 81 15.47 -3.88 -8.50
N ILE A 82 14.80 -2.74 -8.35
CA ILE A 82 15.44 -1.49 -7.90
C ILE A 82 15.73 -1.53 -6.40
N LEU A 83 14.88 -2.15 -5.59
CA LEU A 83 15.16 -2.38 -4.17
C LEU A 83 16.43 -3.22 -4.00
N HIS A 84 16.56 -4.31 -4.76
CA HIS A 84 17.77 -5.13 -4.75
C HIS A 84 19.02 -4.34 -5.15
N GLN A 85 18.93 -3.54 -6.23
CA GLN A 85 20.04 -2.66 -6.66
C GLN A 85 20.38 -1.58 -5.61
N SER A 86 19.39 -1.14 -4.84
CA SER A 86 19.55 -0.13 -3.78
C SER A 86 20.13 -0.70 -2.47
N GLY A 87 20.43 -2.01 -2.43
CA GLY A 87 21.05 -2.68 -1.28
C GLY A 87 20.07 -3.40 -0.35
N PHE A 88 18.79 -3.55 -0.73
CA PHE A 88 17.85 -4.35 0.04
C PHE A 88 18.03 -5.85 -0.21
N LYS A 89 17.94 -6.64 0.85
CA LYS A 89 17.71 -8.07 0.75
C LYS A 89 16.22 -8.31 0.48
N VAL A 90 15.88 -8.52 -0.78
CA VAL A 90 14.52 -8.84 -1.22
C VAL A 90 14.22 -10.32 -0.93
N MET A 91 13.18 -10.58 -0.15
CA MET A 91 12.75 -11.92 0.25
C MET A 91 11.37 -12.22 -0.34
N PRO A 92 11.26 -13.07 -1.37
CA PRO A 92 9.96 -13.42 -1.96
C PRO A 92 9.12 -14.25 -0.99
N CYS A 93 7.84 -13.90 -0.85
CA CYS A 93 6.84 -14.66 -0.08
C CYS A 93 5.45 -14.43 -0.68
N THR A 94 4.56 -15.41 -0.66
CA THR A 94 3.13 -15.14 -0.95
C THR A 94 2.50 -14.48 0.27
N LEU A 95 1.98 -13.26 0.10
CA LEU A 95 1.37 -12.48 1.17
C LEU A 95 -0.14 -12.41 0.97
N GLU A 96 -0.91 -12.67 2.04
CA GLU A 96 -2.36 -12.46 2.01
C GLU A 96 -2.73 -10.98 2.11
N VAL A 97 -1.87 -10.16 2.72
CA VAL A 97 -2.15 -8.75 3.04
C VAL A 97 -0.94 -7.86 2.70
N GLY A 98 -1.14 -6.95 1.75
CA GLY A 98 -0.14 -6.00 1.27
C GLY A 98 0.83 -6.59 0.23
N ASP A 99 1.56 -5.73 -0.46
CA ASP A 99 2.52 -6.10 -1.51
C ASP A 99 3.96 -6.15 -0.99
N TYR A 100 4.30 -5.28 -0.04
CA TYR A 100 5.62 -5.21 0.59
C TYR A 100 5.47 -5.12 2.11
N VAL A 101 6.30 -5.87 2.84
CA VAL A 101 6.42 -5.76 4.30
C VAL A 101 7.81 -5.23 4.63
N LEU A 102 7.84 -4.02 5.20
CA LEU A 102 9.07 -3.30 5.54
C LEU A 102 9.56 -3.61 6.95
N SER A 103 8.63 -3.91 7.85
CA SER A 103 8.81 -4.23 9.28
C SER A 103 7.62 -5.10 9.73
N PRO A 104 7.71 -5.90 10.81
CA PRO A 104 6.56 -6.60 11.37
C PRO A 104 5.34 -5.70 11.63
N SER A 105 5.56 -4.39 11.80
CA SER A 105 4.52 -3.40 12.07
C SER A 105 4.02 -2.66 10.82
N MET A 106 4.78 -2.70 9.71
CA MET A 106 4.60 -1.87 8.52
C MET A 106 4.40 -2.69 7.25
N CYS A 107 3.29 -2.43 6.56
CA CYS A 107 3.01 -2.98 5.24
C CYS A 107 2.74 -1.87 4.23
N VAL A 108 3.03 -2.15 2.97
CA VAL A 108 2.84 -1.24 1.84
C VAL A 108 1.98 -1.94 0.80
N GLU A 109 0.95 -1.24 0.33
CA GLU A 109 0.21 -1.55 -0.88
C GLU A 109 0.66 -0.57 -1.96
N ARG A 110 1.16 -1.09 -3.07
CA ARG A 110 1.63 -0.28 -4.21
C ARG A 110 0.50 -0.14 -5.22
N LYS A 111 0.24 1.09 -5.63
CA LYS A 111 -0.78 1.41 -6.63
C LYS A 111 -0.24 2.35 -7.69
N SER A 112 -0.38 1.95 -8.95
CA SER A 112 -0.24 2.88 -10.06
C SER A 112 -1.43 3.84 -10.07
N LEU A 113 -1.29 5.00 -10.72
CA LEU A 113 -2.39 5.95 -10.83
C LEU A 113 -3.66 5.38 -11.51
N PRO A 114 -3.60 4.67 -12.65
CA PRO A 114 -4.81 4.07 -13.23
C PRO A 114 -5.44 3.03 -12.31
N ASP A 115 -4.64 2.18 -11.67
CA ASP A 115 -5.15 1.18 -10.71
C ASP A 115 -5.78 1.84 -9.49
N LEU A 116 -5.26 3.00 -9.05
CA LEU A 116 -5.81 3.77 -7.93
C LEU A 116 -7.22 4.27 -8.28
N ILE A 117 -7.38 4.87 -9.46
CA ILE A 117 -8.67 5.38 -9.92
C ILE A 117 -9.69 4.24 -10.01
N GLU A 118 -9.30 3.12 -10.61
CA GLU A 118 -10.20 1.98 -10.76
C GLU A 118 -10.56 1.33 -9.42
N SER A 119 -9.57 1.12 -8.55
CA SER A 119 -9.76 0.49 -7.24
C SER A 119 -10.56 1.36 -6.25
N LEU A 120 -10.48 2.69 -6.38
CA LEU A 120 -11.35 3.61 -5.65
C LEU A 120 -12.78 3.56 -6.20
N ARG A 121 -12.95 3.43 -7.53
CA ARG A 121 -14.26 3.38 -8.17
C ARG A 121 -15.02 2.09 -7.82
N ASN A 122 -14.35 0.94 -7.86
CA ASN A 122 -14.98 -0.35 -7.58
C ASN A 122 -14.95 -0.77 -6.10
N GLY A 123 -14.34 0.05 -5.23
CA GLY A 123 -14.28 -0.19 -3.78
C GLY A 123 -13.22 -1.21 -3.35
N ARG A 124 -12.48 -1.84 -4.29
CA ARG A 124 -11.41 -2.82 -3.97
C ARG A 124 -10.39 -2.26 -2.99
N LEU A 125 -10.00 -0.99 -3.16
CA LEU A 125 -9.00 -0.36 -2.30
C LEU A 125 -9.47 -0.27 -0.84
N VAL A 126 -10.77 -0.09 -0.60
CA VAL A 126 -11.34 -0.02 0.74
C VAL A 126 -11.14 -1.35 1.47
N THR A 127 -11.40 -2.47 0.80
CA THR A 127 -11.18 -3.81 1.36
C THR A 127 -9.71 -4.08 1.63
N GLN A 128 -8.83 -3.68 0.69
CA GLN A 128 -7.37 -3.80 0.87
C GLN A 128 -6.90 -3.02 2.10
N MET A 129 -7.31 -1.75 2.24
CA MET A 129 -6.95 -0.92 3.39
C MET A 129 -7.54 -1.45 4.70
N GLN A 130 -8.78 -1.97 4.69
CA GLN A 130 -9.40 -2.58 5.85
C GLN A 130 -8.60 -3.79 6.36
N ASN A 131 -8.18 -4.68 5.44
CA ASN A 131 -7.35 -5.83 5.78
C ASN A 131 -5.97 -5.41 6.32
N MET A 132 -5.32 -4.43 5.68
CA MET A 132 -4.03 -3.91 6.15
C MET A 132 -4.14 -3.27 7.54
N CYS A 133 -5.14 -2.42 7.77
CA CYS A 133 -5.37 -1.75 9.06
C CYS A 133 -5.71 -2.72 10.21
N ARG A 134 -6.21 -3.91 9.89
CA ARG A 134 -6.51 -4.96 10.87
C ARG A 134 -5.23 -5.62 11.39
N HIS A 135 -4.26 -5.84 10.51
CA HIS A 135 -3.10 -6.67 10.81
C HIS A 135 -1.81 -5.88 11.08
N TYR A 136 -1.70 -4.68 10.52
CA TYR A 136 -0.50 -3.85 10.63
C TYR A 136 -0.80 -2.57 11.41
N LYS A 137 0.20 -2.12 12.18
CA LYS A 137 0.10 -0.86 12.93
C LYS A 137 0.19 0.34 12.00
N ILE A 138 1.03 0.22 10.96
CA ILE A 138 1.34 1.30 10.02
C ILE A 138 1.09 0.77 8.59
N PRO A 139 -0.18 0.79 8.14
CA PRO A 139 -0.50 0.47 6.76
C PRO A 139 -0.19 1.67 5.86
N ILE A 140 0.56 1.46 4.79
CA ILE A 140 1.00 2.49 3.85
C ILE A 140 0.37 2.22 2.49
N LEU A 141 -0.31 3.22 1.95
CA LEU A 141 -0.68 3.26 0.53
C LEU A 141 0.40 4.03 -0.22
N LEU A 142 1.15 3.32 -1.07
CA LEU A 142 2.13 3.90 -1.98
C LEU A 142 1.48 4.16 -3.34
N ILE A 143 1.38 5.43 -3.70
CA ILE A 143 0.94 5.87 -5.03
C ILE A 143 2.16 6.23 -5.86
N GLU A 144 2.36 5.47 -6.93
CA GLU A 144 3.48 5.65 -7.85
C GLU A 144 3.03 6.37 -9.12
N PHE A 145 3.74 7.45 -9.45
CA PHE A 145 3.56 8.19 -10.69
C PHE A 145 4.60 7.79 -11.73
N GLU A 146 4.17 7.75 -12.99
CA GLU A 146 5.06 7.64 -14.13
C GLU A 146 5.83 8.95 -14.32
N ARG A 147 7.13 8.85 -14.66
CA ARG A 147 8.01 10.02 -14.84
C ARG A 147 7.54 10.97 -15.93
N ASP A 148 6.91 10.42 -16.96
CA ASP A 148 6.55 11.15 -18.18
C ASP A 148 5.15 11.80 -18.09
N LYS A 149 4.43 11.60 -16.97
CA LYS A 149 3.10 12.16 -16.74
C LYS A 149 3.15 13.32 -15.74
N ALA A 150 2.22 14.26 -15.92
CA ALA A 150 2.04 15.38 -15.01
C ALA A 150 1.80 14.89 -13.57
N PHE A 151 2.31 15.62 -12.58
CA PHE A 151 2.07 15.31 -11.17
C PHE A 151 0.64 15.70 -10.79
N GLY A 152 -0.27 14.74 -10.89
CA GLY A 152 -1.65 14.97 -10.51
C GLY A 152 -2.46 13.69 -10.67
N ILE A 153 -3.49 13.55 -9.83
CA ILE A 153 -4.50 12.49 -10.02
C ILE A 153 -5.30 12.77 -11.30
N GLN A 154 -5.52 14.05 -11.60
CA GLN A 154 -6.24 14.56 -12.77
C GLN A 154 -5.59 15.86 -13.23
N ASN A 155 -5.88 16.28 -14.46
CA ASN A 155 -5.48 17.59 -14.96
C ASN A 155 -6.13 18.68 -14.10
N PRO A 156 -5.38 19.70 -13.63
CA PRO A 156 -5.95 20.82 -12.88
C PRO A 156 -7.18 21.49 -13.53
N ALA A 157 -7.26 21.47 -14.87
CA ALA A 157 -8.41 22.01 -15.60
C ALA A 157 -9.70 21.17 -15.44
N ASP A 158 -9.56 19.87 -15.16
CA ASP A 158 -10.67 18.92 -15.02
C ASP A 158 -11.07 18.72 -13.55
N VAL A 159 -10.39 19.40 -12.61
CA VAL A 159 -10.71 19.34 -11.18
C VAL A 159 -11.99 20.15 -10.95
N PRO A 160 -13.09 19.52 -10.50
CA PRO A 160 -14.31 20.25 -10.19
C PRO A 160 -14.05 21.26 -9.06
N LYS A 161 -14.71 22.42 -9.13
CA LYS A 161 -14.60 23.46 -8.08
C LYS A 161 -15.07 22.96 -6.72
N ASP A 162 -16.01 22.02 -6.71
CA ASP A 162 -16.54 21.38 -5.51
C ASP A 162 -16.08 19.93 -5.41
N LEU A 163 -15.63 19.53 -4.21
CA LEU A 163 -15.29 18.14 -3.92
C LEU A 163 -16.58 17.30 -3.84
N ASN A 164 -16.82 16.50 -4.87
CA ASN A 164 -17.90 15.52 -4.86
C ASN A 164 -17.35 14.13 -4.46
N PHE A 165 -18.13 13.36 -3.69
CA PHE A 165 -17.82 11.96 -3.36
C PHE A 165 -17.67 11.05 -4.58
N ASN A 166 -18.14 11.48 -5.75
CA ASN A 166 -17.96 10.76 -7.01
C ASN A 166 -16.62 11.06 -7.71
N THR A 167 -15.81 12.02 -7.23
CA THR A 167 -14.48 12.27 -7.78
C THR A 167 -13.43 11.35 -7.14
N THR A 168 -12.33 11.11 -7.83
CA THR A 168 -11.23 10.31 -7.27
C THR A 168 -10.65 10.98 -6.02
N GLN A 169 -10.51 12.30 -6.01
CA GLN A 169 -10.03 13.05 -4.85
C GLN A 169 -10.99 12.93 -3.66
N GLY A 170 -12.31 13.05 -3.90
CA GLY A 170 -13.33 12.89 -2.86
C GLY A 170 -13.33 11.48 -2.27
N ARG A 171 -13.23 10.45 -3.11
CA ARG A 171 -13.11 9.05 -2.65
C ARG A 171 -11.83 8.80 -1.86
N LEU A 172 -10.70 9.34 -2.33
CA LEU A 172 -9.42 9.22 -1.63
C LEU A 172 -9.46 9.93 -0.26
N ALA A 173 -10.05 11.13 -0.19
CA ALA A 173 -10.25 11.84 1.07
C ALA A 173 -11.13 11.03 2.04
N MET A 174 -12.23 10.44 1.55
CA MET A 174 -13.08 9.56 2.35
C MET A 174 -12.36 8.30 2.83
N LEU A 175 -11.47 7.74 2.01
CA LEU A 175 -10.64 6.59 2.40
C LEU A 175 -9.71 6.95 3.55
N ILE A 176 -9.01 8.09 3.45
CA ILE A 176 -8.11 8.59 4.50
C ILE A 176 -8.90 8.87 5.78
N TRP A 177 -10.07 9.48 5.68
CA TRP A 177 -10.95 9.74 6.82
C TRP A 177 -11.38 8.44 7.52
N ARG A 178 -11.76 7.42 6.75
CA ARG A 178 -12.20 6.12 7.27
C ARG A 178 -11.08 5.34 7.96
N PHE A 179 -9.84 5.48 7.50
CA PHE A 179 -8.69 4.72 7.99
C PHE A 179 -7.60 5.65 8.55
N PRO A 180 -7.76 6.20 9.76
CA PRO A 180 -6.83 7.19 10.32
C PRO A 180 -5.42 6.64 10.60
N LYS A 181 -5.26 5.31 10.65
CA LYS A 181 -3.94 4.65 10.76
C LYS A 181 -3.17 4.66 9.44
N MET A 182 -3.87 4.77 8.31
CA MET A 182 -3.29 4.69 6.98
C MET A 182 -2.37 5.87 6.72
N ARG A 183 -1.17 5.58 6.21
CA ARG A 183 -0.21 6.57 5.74
C ARG A 183 -0.22 6.59 4.22
N LEU A 184 -0.13 7.79 3.66
CA LEU A 184 -0.10 7.99 2.22
C LEU A 184 1.32 8.36 1.80
N MET A 185 1.86 7.62 0.84
CA MET A 185 3.18 7.86 0.28
C MET A 185 3.05 8.13 -1.22
N TRP A 186 3.63 9.23 -1.68
CA TRP A 186 3.64 9.60 -3.09
C TRP A 186 5.07 9.49 -3.61
N SER A 187 5.25 8.79 -4.72
CA SER A 187 6.57 8.64 -5.34
C SER A 187 6.51 8.92 -6.82
N ARG A 188 7.47 9.71 -7.31
CA ARG A 188 7.66 10.04 -8.75
C ARG A 188 8.68 9.15 -9.43
N SER A 189 9.35 8.26 -8.69
CA SER A 189 10.33 7.33 -9.25
C SER A 189 10.56 6.16 -8.31
N LEU A 190 10.86 5.01 -8.89
CA LEU A 190 11.18 3.79 -8.15
C LEU A 190 12.40 3.95 -7.24
N HIS A 191 13.38 4.77 -7.63
CA HIS A 191 14.55 5.08 -6.80
C HIS A 191 14.18 5.93 -5.57
N MET A 192 13.27 6.89 -5.72
CA MET A 192 12.73 7.66 -4.60
C MET A 192 11.97 6.75 -3.63
N THR A 193 11.18 5.81 -4.16
CA THR A 193 10.52 4.78 -3.34
C THR A 193 11.53 3.97 -2.53
N ALA A 194 12.60 3.49 -3.15
CA ALA A 194 13.64 2.71 -2.47
C ALA A 194 14.34 3.51 -1.36
N ARG A 195 14.60 4.80 -1.61
CA ARG A 195 15.16 5.70 -0.60
C ARG A 195 14.20 5.91 0.57
N MET A 196 12.93 6.17 0.30
CA MET A 196 11.89 6.32 1.33
C MET A 196 11.75 5.05 2.18
N PHE A 197 11.80 3.87 1.54
CA PHE A 197 11.80 2.60 2.26
C PHE A 197 13.01 2.49 3.19
N ALA A 198 14.19 2.93 2.76
CA ALA A 198 15.39 2.87 3.59
C ALA A 198 15.29 3.83 4.79
N ASP A 199 14.79 5.05 4.56
CA ASP A 199 14.63 6.07 5.60
C ASP A 199 13.64 5.62 6.69
N TRP A 200 12.52 5.01 6.31
CA TRP A 200 11.50 4.54 7.27
C TRP A 200 11.92 3.30 8.04
N LYS A 201 12.80 2.51 7.47
CA LYS A 201 13.35 1.33 8.12
C LYS A 201 14.39 1.64 9.18
N TYR A 202 14.97 2.85 9.18
CA TYR A 202 16.01 3.22 10.13
C TYR A 202 15.58 3.10 11.61
N ALA A 203 14.28 3.24 11.89
CA ALA A 203 13.73 3.22 13.25
C ALA A 203 12.90 1.96 13.58
N GLU A 204 12.86 0.97 12.69
CA GLU A 204 11.91 -0.16 12.75
C GLU A 204 12.62 -1.52 12.70
N GLU A 205 11.96 -2.55 13.22
CA GLU A 205 12.50 -3.91 13.23
C GLU A 205 12.53 -4.53 11.82
N GLU A 206 13.48 -5.43 11.60
CA GLU A 206 13.61 -6.15 10.34
C GLU A 206 12.52 -7.22 10.18
N PRO A 207 11.86 -7.31 9.01
CA PRO A 207 10.79 -8.28 8.80
C PRO A 207 11.37 -9.69 8.61
N THR A 208 10.61 -10.69 9.05
CA THR A 208 10.91 -12.11 8.82
C THR A 208 9.84 -12.72 7.94
N VAL A 209 10.25 -13.60 7.01
CA VAL A 209 9.34 -14.28 6.07
C VAL A 209 8.26 -15.07 6.79
N GLU A 210 8.63 -15.79 7.84
CA GLU A 210 7.69 -16.60 8.65
C GLU A 210 6.61 -15.76 9.33
N ALA A 211 6.97 -14.58 9.84
CA ALA A 211 6.00 -13.67 10.45
C ALA A 211 5.05 -13.13 9.39
N ALA A 212 5.58 -12.67 8.26
CA ALA A 212 4.80 -12.08 7.16
C ALA A 212 3.85 -13.10 6.51
N SER A 213 4.26 -14.36 6.34
CA SER A 213 3.42 -15.41 5.74
C SER A 213 2.25 -15.82 6.61
N LYS A 214 2.36 -15.65 7.94
CA LYS A 214 1.28 -15.97 8.89
C LYS A 214 0.24 -14.84 9.01
N VAL A 215 0.55 -13.64 8.53
CA VAL A 215 -0.38 -12.50 8.61
C VAL A 215 -1.54 -12.68 7.63
N GLY A 216 -2.78 -12.58 8.12
CA GLY A 216 -4.00 -12.64 7.30
C GLY A 216 -4.51 -14.04 7.00
N VAL A 217 -3.71 -15.09 7.24
CA VAL A 217 -4.20 -16.47 7.21
C VAL A 217 -5.11 -16.68 8.42
N PRO A 218 -6.36 -17.15 8.25
CA PRO A 218 -7.21 -17.50 9.38
C PRO A 218 -6.51 -18.63 10.16
N GLN A 219 -5.93 -18.29 11.31
CA GLN A 219 -5.30 -19.27 12.19
C GLN A 219 -6.37 -20.20 12.73
N GLY A 220 -6.51 -21.35 12.08
CA GLY A 220 -7.27 -22.50 12.57
C GLY A 220 -6.37 -23.60 13.13
N ALA A 221 -5.22 -23.29 13.77
CA ALA A 221 -4.35 -24.33 14.34
C ALA A 221 -3.21 -23.85 15.28
N GLU A 222 -3.37 -22.79 16.08
CA GLU A 222 -2.47 -22.62 17.25
C GLU A 222 -3.31 -22.43 18.51
N ALA A 223 -3.24 -23.43 19.39
CA ALA A 223 -3.94 -23.53 20.66
C ALA A 223 -3.54 -22.37 21.57
N GLY A 224 -4.50 -21.55 22.00
CA GLY A 224 -4.19 -20.49 22.95
C GLY A 224 -5.32 -19.59 23.45
N GLU A 225 -6.42 -19.40 22.72
CA GLU A 225 -7.53 -18.57 23.22
C GLU A 225 -8.88 -19.18 22.81
N ARG A 226 -9.72 -19.48 23.82
CA ARG A 226 -11.07 -20.06 23.67
C ARG A 226 -12.08 -19.20 22.88
N ASN A 227 -11.64 -18.15 22.17
CA ASN A 227 -12.49 -17.19 21.47
C ASN A 227 -12.05 -16.89 20.03
N SER A 228 -11.19 -17.70 19.39
CA SER A 228 -10.88 -17.54 17.97
C SER A 228 -12.03 -18.05 17.09
N VAL A 229 -13.14 -17.33 17.07
CA VAL A 229 -14.28 -17.67 16.21
C VAL A 229 -13.85 -17.55 14.75
N ASN A 230 -14.22 -18.55 13.93
CA ASN A 230 -13.87 -18.62 12.51
C ASN A 230 -14.41 -17.41 11.74
N GLN A 231 -13.57 -16.39 11.54
CA GLN A 231 -13.97 -15.13 10.91
C GLN A 231 -14.53 -15.30 9.48
N PRO A 232 -13.93 -16.12 8.58
CA PRO A 232 -14.55 -16.44 7.30
C PRO A 232 -15.98 -16.99 7.42
N ALA A 233 -16.24 -17.84 8.41
CA ALA A 233 -17.57 -18.39 8.66
C ALA A 233 -18.55 -17.30 9.15
N ILE A 234 -18.11 -16.38 10.02
CA ILE A 234 -18.93 -15.23 10.45
C ILE A 234 -19.26 -14.32 9.26
N ASP A 235 -18.27 -14.02 8.42
CA ASP A 235 -18.46 -13.15 7.26
C ASP A 235 -19.38 -13.81 6.22
N MET A 236 -19.34 -15.14 6.07
CA MET A 236 -20.30 -15.90 5.28
C MET A 236 -21.70 -15.85 5.90
N LEU A 237 -21.82 -16.05 7.21
CA LEU A 237 -23.09 -16.01 7.92
C LEU A 237 -23.78 -14.64 7.79
N ARG A 238 -23.02 -13.54 7.89
CA ARG A 238 -23.54 -12.17 7.72
C ARG A 238 -24.04 -11.86 6.30
N ARG A 239 -23.69 -12.67 5.31
CA ARG A 239 -24.19 -12.53 3.94
C ARG A 239 -25.50 -13.30 3.71
N LEU A 240 -25.90 -14.17 4.63
CA LEU A 240 -27.14 -14.92 4.52
C LEU A 240 -28.35 -14.02 4.80
N PRO A 241 -29.43 -14.15 4.02
CA PRO A 241 -30.62 -13.34 4.21
C PRO A 241 -31.29 -13.68 5.55
N GLY A 242 -31.70 -12.66 6.30
CA GLY A 242 -32.23 -12.82 7.66
C GLY A 242 -31.18 -12.75 8.76
N ILE A 243 -29.87 -12.87 8.45
CA ILE A 243 -28.79 -12.64 9.40
C ILE A 243 -28.41 -11.15 9.42
N THR A 244 -28.31 -10.59 10.62
CA THR A 244 -27.99 -9.18 10.90
C THR A 244 -26.88 -9.08 11.94
N ASP A 245 -26.21 -7.93 12.02
CA ASP A 245 -25.19 -7.66 13.05
C ASP A 245 -25.72 -7.78 14.49
N SER A 246 -27.04 -7.75 14.67
CA SER A 246 -27.69 -7.89 15.99
C SER A 246 -28.03 -9.33 16.36
N ASN A 247 -28.19 -10.24 15.37
CA ASN A 247 -28.64 -11.61 15.61
C ASN A 247 -27.55 -12.67 15.40
N TYR A 248 -26.49 -12.40 14.62
CA TYR A 248 -25.49 -13.42 14.27
C TYR A 248 -24.79 -14.04 15.49
N ARG A 249 -24.62 -13.27 16.57
CA ARG A 249 -24.01 -13.78 17.81
C ARG A 249 -24.86 -14.88 18.44
N ARG A 250 -26.19 -14.76 18.39
CA ARG A 250 -27.10 -15.80 18.92
C ARG A 250 -26.98 -17.11 18.16
N VAL A 251 -26.67 -17.04 16.86
CA VAL A 251 -26.43 -18.21 16.03
C VAL A 251 -25.10 -18.88 16.39
N LEU A 252 -24.06 -18.09 16.68
CA LEU A 252 -22.76 -18.62 17.12
C LEU A 252 -22.80 -19.22 18.53
N ASP A 253 -23.65 -18.67 19.40
CA ASP A 253 -23.82 -19.16 20.78
C ASP A 253 -24.84 -20.31 20.88
N ALA A 254 -25.47 -20.70 19.77
CA ALA A 254 -26.48 -21.75 19.76
C ALA A 254 -25.82 -23.13 19.93
N PRO A 255 -26.29 -23.97 20.86
CA PRO A 255 -25.68 -25.28 21.11
C PRO A 255 -25.87 -26.25 19.93
N ASP A 256 -26.87 -26.00 19.09
CA ASP A 256 -27.24 -26.84 17.95
C ASP A 256 -26.43 -26.49 16.68
N VAL A 257 -25.60 -25.45 16.73
CA VAL A 257 -24.84 -24.94 15.57
C VAL A 257 -23.36 -24.95 15.89
N VAL A 258 -22.68 -26.02 15.46
CA VAL A 258 -21.22 -26.14 15.57
C VAL A 258 -20.55 -25.70 14.27
N CYS A 259 -21.21 -25.93 13.13
CA CYS A 259 -20.76 -25.55 11.81
C CYS A 259 -21.89 -24.97 10.95
N LEU A 260 -21.52 -24.34 9.83
CA LEU A 260 -22.49 -23.74 8.90
C LEU A 260 -23.42 -24.77 8.24
N ALA A 261 -23.02 -26.04 8.16
CA ALA A 261 -23.87 -27.10 7.62
C ALA A 261 -25.04 -27.41 8.55
N ASP A 262 -24.84 -27.33 9.86
CA ASP A 262 -25.87 -27.60 10.86
C ASP A 262 -27.06 -26.64 10.72
N LEU A 263 -26.82 -25.39 10.27
CA LEU A 263 -27.89 -24.44 9.97
C LEU A 263 -28.88 -24.95 8.91
N ALA A 264 -28.42 -25.74 7.95
CA ALA A 264 -29.27 -26.29 6.89
C ALA A 264 -30.12 -27.47 7.39
N GLU A 265 -29.75 -28.10 8.51
CA GLU A 265 -30.48 -29.24 9.08
C GLU A 265 -31.51 -28.80 10.16
N LEU A 266 -31.49 -27.53 10.57
CA LEU A 266 -32.41 -27.00 11.57
C LEU A 266 -33.85 -26.87 11.05
N THR A 267 -34.81 -27.14 11.93
CA THR A 267 -36.22 -26.89 11.64
C THR A 267 -36.53 -25.39 11.64
N MET A 268 -37.61 -25.01 10.93
CA MET A 268 -38.03 -23.62 10.81
C MET A 268 -38.31 -22.97 12.16
N GLU A 269 -38.94 -23.69 13.09
CA GLU A 269 -39.28 -23.20 14.44
C GLU A 269 -38.00 -22.91 15.23
N ARG A 270 -37.04 -23.83 15.19
CA ARG A 270 -35.78 -23.67 15.92
C ARG A 270 -34.95 -22.50 15.37
N MET A 271 -34.97 -22.31 14.06
CA MET A 271 -34.30 -21.18 13.41
C MET A 271 -34.92 -19.84 13.83
N GLN A 272 -36.24 -19.76 13.96
CA GLN A 272 -36.94 -18.56 14.46
C GLN A 272 -36.59 -18.28 15.93
N GLU A 273 -36.50 -19.30 16.78
CA GLU A 273 -36.08 -19.17 18.17
C GLU A 273 -34.66 -18.60 18.31
N ILE A 274 -33.70 -19.15 17.56
CA ILE A 274 -32.29 -18.73 17.61
C ILE A 274 -32.15 -17.27 17.14
N LEU A 275 -32.85 -16.88 16.07
CA LEU A 275 -32.78 -15.53 15.52
C LEU A 275 -33.57 -14.50 16.33
N GLY A 276 -34.59 -14.94 17.07
CA GLY A 276 -35.45 -14.09 17.90
C GLY A 276 -36.49 -13.28 17.12
N ASP A 277 -36.53 -13.41 15.78
CA ASP A 277 -37.54 -12.80 14.91
C ASP A 277 -38.09 -13.85 13.92
N PRO A 278 -39.41 -14.14 13.96
CA PRO A 278 -40.03 -15.15 13.10
C PRO A 278 -39.92 -14.82 11.61
N ARG A 279 -39.86 -13.53 11.23
CA ARG A 279 -39.69 -13.14 9.82
C ARG A 279 -38.30 -13.48 9.32
N GLN A 280 -37.28 -13.17 10.11
CA GLN A 280 -35.88 -13.42 9.77
C GLN A 280 -35.59 -14.92 9.67
N GLY A 281 -36.10 -15.72 10.63
CA GLY A 281 -35.96 -17.18 10.58
C GLY A 281 -36.65 -17.81 9.39
N ARG A 282 -37.84 -17.29 9.01
CA ARG A 282 -38.52 -17.76 7.79
C ARG A 282 -37.71 -17.47 6.53
N THR A 283 -37.20 -16.26 6.36
CA THR A 283 -36.40 -15.88 5.19
C THR A 283 -35.12 -16.72 5.07
N LEU A 284 -34.43 -16.96 6.19
CA LEU A 284 -33.22 -17.79 6.19
C LEU A 284 -33.55 -19.25 5.83
N TYR A 285 -34.62 -19.81 6.40
CA TYR A 285 -35.04 -21.18 6.14
C TYR A 285 -35.46 -21.38 4.68
N GLU A 286 -36.27 -20.46 4.14
CA GLU A 286 -36.68 -20.45 2.73
C GLU A 286 -35.48 -20.35 1.79
N PHE A 287 -34.46 -19.55 2.12
CA PHE A 287 -33.25 -19.43 1.32
C PHE A 287 -32.42 -20.73 1.30
N LEU A 288 -32.22 -21.36 2.46
CA LEU A 288 -31.42 -22.59 2.56
C LEU A 288 -32.09 -23.80 1.91
N HIS A 289 -33.42 -23.87 1.95
CA HIS A 289 -34.21 -24.97 1.41
C HIS A 289 -34.82 -24.67 0.04
N ALA A 290 -34.54 -23.49 -0.54
CA ALA A 290 -35.00 -23.16 -1.89
C ALA A 290 -34.40 -24.14 -2.91
N GLN A 291 -35.24 -24.64 -3.80
CA GLN A 291 -34.75 -25.39 -4.95
C GLN A 291 -33.92 -24.48 -5.84
N TYR A 292 -32.77 -24.97 -6.28
CA TYR A 292 -31.94 -24.25 -7.25
C TYR A 292 -32.76 -24.00 -8.52
N PRO A 293 -32.89 -22.74 -8.98
CA PRO A 293 -33.64 -22.46 -10.20
C PRO A 293 -32.89 -23.06 -11.39
N VAL A 294 -33.39 -24.18 -11.92
CA VAL A 294 -32.79 -24.89 -13.06
C VAL A 294 -33.03 -24.18 -14.40
N HIS A 295 -33.77 -23.07 -14.38
CA HIS A 295 -34.09 -22.27 -15.56
C HIS A 295 -33.97 -20.77 -15.24
N MET A 296 -32.84 -20.19 -15.67
CA MET A 296 -32.69 -18.79 -16.04
C MET A 296 -32.09 -18.73 -17.44
#